data_AF-A0A7V5K7X1-F1
#
_entry.id   AF-A0A7V5K7X1-F1
#
_cell.length_a   1.000
_cell.length_b   1.000
_cell.length_c   1.000
_cell.angle_alpha   90.00
_cell.angle_beta   90.00
_cell.angle_gamma   90.00
#
_symmetry.space_group_name_H-M   'P 1'
#
loop_
_entity.id
_entity.type
_entity.pdbx_description
1 polymer ?
#
loop_
_entity_poly.entity_id
_entity_poly.type
_entity_poly.pdbx_seq_one_letter_code
_entity_poly.pdbx_strand_id
1 'polypeptide(L)'
;EYYSQMKAGWLVSRVWKAAALEGAEHFFPDIKHSVYDDHIPFLEIGIPAVDIIDMDYEWWHTIEDTPDKCSTESLAEVGRVVLRLIYDTDL
;
A
#
# COMPACT_ATOMS: atom_id res chain seq x y z
N GLU A 1 -4.80 0.86 4.88
CA GLU A 1 -6.25 0.90 5.21
C GLU A 1 -6.59 -0.01 6.43
N TYR A 2 -7.79 0.11 7.01
CA TYR A 2 -8.21 -0.52 8.28
C TYR A 2 -8.19 -2.05 8.30
N TYR A 3 -8.67 -2.75 7.26
CA TYR A 3 -8.80 -4.21 7.26
C TYR A 3 -7.44 -4.92 7.27
N SER A 4 -6.48 -4.41 6.50
CA SER A 4 -5.08 -4.81 6.45
C SER A 4 -4.45 -4.66 7.82
N GLN A 5 -4.67 -3.51 8.48
CA GLN A 5 -4.16 -3.31 9.83
C GLN A 5 -4.75 -4.32 10.82
N MET A 6 -6.08 -4.53 10.78
CA MET A 6 -6.77 -5.38 11.75
C MET A 6 -6.45 -6.86 11.58
N LYS A 7 -6.36 -7.35 10.35
CA LYS A 7 -6.19 -8.79 10.06
C LYS A 7 -4.75 -9.18 9.73
N ALA A 8 -3.93 -8.23 9.28
CA ALA A 8 -2.54 -8.48 8.87
C ALA A 8 -1.57 -7.40 9.41
N GLY A 9 -1.81 -6.88 10.62
CA GLY A 9 -1.04 -5.75 11.18
C GLY A 9 0.49 -5.98 11.29
N TRP A 10 0.93 -7.23 11.43
CA TRP A 10 2.36 -7.57 11.39
C TRP A 10 2.95 -7.34 10.00
N LEU A 11 2.21 -7.65 8.93
CA LEU A 11 2.64 -7.43 7.55
C LEU A 11 2.59 -5.94 7.20
N VAL A 12 1.55 -5.22 7.68
CA VAL A 12 1.48 -3.76 7.57
C VAL A 12 2.68 -3.09 8.23
N SER A 13 3.09 -3.56 9.41
CA SER A 13 4.29 -3.06 10.09
C SER A 13 5.56 -3.24 9.27
N ARG A 14 5.70 -4.37 8.55
CA ARG A 14 6.84 -4.63 7.65
C ARG A 14 6.82 -3.72 6.43
N VAL A 15 5.65 -3.43 5.87
CA VAL A 15 5.49 -2.44 4.77
C VAL A 15 5.96 -1.06 5.23
N TRP A 16 5.50 -0.59 6.40
CA TRP A 16 5.93 0.72 6.91
C TRP A 16 7.42 0.78 7.23
N LYS A 17 8.00 -0.29 7.79
CA LYS A 17 9.44 -0.38 8.01
C LYS A 17 10.21 -0.32 6.69
N ALA A 18 9.76 -1.04 5.67
CA ALA A 18 10.37 -1.00 4.33
C ALA A 18 10.28 0.42 3.72
N ALA A 19 9.11 1.07 3.81
CA ALA A 19 8.91 2.44 3.35
C ALA A 19 9.86 3.44 4.05
N ALA A 20 10.00 3.33 5.37
CA ALA A 20 10.90 4.19 6.14
C ALA A 20 12.38 3.99 5.75
N LEU A 21 12.81 2.75 5.48
CA LEU A 21 14.18 2.44 5.06
C LEU A 21 14.49 2.91 3.63
N GLU A 22 13.49 2.90 2.74
CA GLU A 22 13.61 3.46 1.39
C GLU A 22 13.49 4.98 1.34
N GLY A 23 13.22 5.63 2.47
CA GLY A 23 12.98 7.08 2.53
C GLY A 23 11.75 7.50 1.71
N ALA A 24 10.71 6.65 1.66
CA ALA A 24 9.52 6.92 0.88
C ALA A 24 8.74 8.13 1.43
N GLU A 25 8.42 9.09 0.56
CA GLU A 25 7.78 10.35 0.95
C GLU A 25 6.24 10.31 0.81
N HIS A 26 5.70 9.41 -0.02
CA HIS A 26 4.25 9.30 -0.28
C HIS A 26 3.58 8.21 0.56
N PHE A 27 4.30 7.64 1.53
CA PHE A 27 3.81 6.63 2.46
C PHE A 27 3.44 7.28 3.80
N PHE A 28 2.14 7.45 4.05
CA PHE A 28 1.62 8.11 5.26
C PHE A 28 1.05 7.08 6.26
N PRO A 29 1.60 6.97 7.49
CA PRO A 29 1.23 5.91 8.44
C PRO A 29 -0.14 6.09 9.13
N ASP A 30 -1.02 6.93 8.60
CA ASP A 30 -2.33 7.20 9.18
C ASP A 30 -3.37 6.19 8.70
N ILE A 31 -4.03 5.52 9.64
CA ILE A 31 -5.19 4.68 9.31
C ILE A 31 -6.41 5.59 9.21
N LYS A 32 -6.76 5.99 7.99
CA LYS A 32 -7.89 6.89 7.74
C LYS A 32 -9.13 6.19 7.18
N HIS A 33 -8.95 5.17 6.34
CA HIS A 33 -10.02 4.56 5.57
C HIS A 33 -10.11 3.05 5.77
N SER A 34 -11.32 2.52 5.65
CA SER A 34 -11.60 1.10 5.44
C SER A 34 -12.03 0.90 4.01
N VAL A 35 -11.33 0.03 3.27
CA VAL A 35 -11.56 -0.18 1.84
C VAL A 35 -11.92 -1.63 1.61
N TYR A 36 -13.02 -1.87 0.89
CA TYR A 36 -13.33 -3.22 0.40
C TYR A 36 -12.69 -3.40 -0.97
N ASP A 37 -11.63 -4.19 -1.01
CA ASP A 37 -10.84 -4.46 -2.21
C ASP A 37 -10.45 -5.95 -2.27
N ASP A 38 -9.70 -6.33 -3.29
CA ASP A 38 -9.32 -7.71 -3.60
C ASP A 38 -8.54 -8.40 -2.48
N HIS A 39 -7.94 -7.66 -1.54
CA HIS A 39 -7.27 -8.24 -0.37
C HIS A 39 -8.25 -8.87 0.64
N ILE A 40 -9.52 -8.43 0.67
CA ILE A 40 -10.48 -8.88 1.67
C ILE A 40 -10.77 -10.39 1.58
N PRO A 41 -11.08 -10.98 0.41
CA PRO A 41 -11.26 -12.43 0.30
C PRO A 41 -10.06 -13.24 0.79
N PHE A 42 -8.83 -12.79 0.55
CA PHE A 42 -7.63 -13.45 1.07
C PHE A 42 -7.60 -13.43 2.60
N LEU A 43 -7.88 -12.26 3.19
CA LEU A 43 -7.95 -12.10 4.64
C LEU A 43 -9.06 -12.95 5.28
N GLU A 44 -10.18 -13.17 4.59
CA GLU A 44 -11.29 -14.03 5.05
C GLU A 44 -10.94 -15.51 5.10
N ILE A 45 -10.07 -15.98 4.20
CA ILE A 45 -9.57 -17.36 4.20
C ILE A 45 -8.26 -17.53 4.97
N GLY A 46 -7.81 -16.49 5.68
CA GLY A 46 -6.63 -16.54 6.55
C GLY A 46 -5.29 -16.36 5.84
N ILE A 47 -5.29 -15.88 4.60
CA ILE A 47 -4.06 -15.49 3.89
C ILE A 47 -3.77 -14.02 4.21
N PRO A 48 -2.64 -13.70 4.88
CA PRO A 48 -2.28 -12.31 5.16
C PRO A 48 -2.06 -11.54 3.86
N ALA A 49 -2.80 -10.45 3.68
CA ALA A 49 -2.71 -9.55 2.54
C ALA A 49 -2.74 -8.11 3.02
N VAL A 50 -2.04 -7.23 2.31
CA VAL A 50 -2.05 -5.78 2.56
C VAL A 50 -2.35 -5.09 1.25
N ASP A 51 -3.24 -4.11 1.33
CA ASP A 51 -3.54 -3.20 0.24
C ASP A 51 -2.78 -1.86 0.41
N ILE A 52 -2.02 -1.49 -0.62
CA ILE A 52 -1.25 -0.23 -0.70
C ILE A 52 -2.00 0.67 -1.67
N ILE A 53 -2.82 1.56 -1.11
CA ILE A 53 -3.80 2.35 -1.85
C ILE A 53 -3.83 3.80 -1.38
N ASP A 54 -4.03 4.71 -2.32
CA ASP A 54 -4.35 6.12 -2.07
C ASP A 54 -5.86 6.32 -2.13
N MET A 55 -6.41 6.97 -1.10
CA MET A 55 -7.84 7.28 -0.98
C MET A 55 -8.14 8.76 -1.22
N ASP A 56 -7.11 9.60 -1.32
CA ASP A 56 -7.20 11.04 -1.53
C ASP A 56 -6.82 11.40 -3.00
N TYR A 57 -7.20 10.54 -3.96
CA TYR A 57 -6.93 10.72 -5.40
C TYR A 57 -8.13 11.31 -6.15
N GLU A 58 -7.98 12.55 -6.64
CA GLU A 58 -9.06 13.36 -7.25
C GLU A 58 -9.70 12.72 -8.49
N TRP A 59 -8.92 11.99 -9.30
CA TRP A 59 -9.36 11.52 -10.61
C TRP A 59 -10.02 10.13 -10.58
N TRP A 60 -10.14 9.50 -9.40
CA TRP A 60 -10.73 8.17 -9.27
C TRP A 60 -12.14 8.09 -9.89
N HIS A 61 -12.36 7.09 -10.76
CA HIS A 61 -13.62 6.86 -11.48
C HIS A 61 -14.08 8.04 -12.37
N THR A 62 -13.13 8.83 -12.87
CA THR A 62 -13.39 9.89 -13.85
C THR A 62 -12.83 9.51 -15.22
N ILE A 63 -13.21 10.24 -16.28
CA ILE A 63 -12.62 10.02 -17.62
C ILE A 63 -11.23 10.65 -17.74
N GLU A 64 -10.87 11.47 -16.77
CA GLU A 64 -9.59 12.16 -16.60
C GLU A 64 -8.55 11.30 -15.88
N ASP A 65 -8.90 10.08 -15.45
CA ASP A 65 -7.95 9.07 -14.98
C ASP A 65 -7.16 8.49 -16.16
N THR A 66 -6.24 9.31 -16.65
CA THR A 66 -5.42 9.04 -17.83
C THR A 66 -3.93 8.98 -17.45
N PRO A 67 -3.07 8.38 -18.30
CA PRO A 67 -1.66 8.17 -17.96
C PRO A 67 -0.85 9.44 -17.63
N ASP A 68 -1.33 10.64 -17.96
CA ASP A 68 -0.72 11.91 -17.56
C ASP A 68 -0.83 12.21 -16.06
N LYS A 69 -1.69 11.49 -15.32
CA LYS A 69 -1.77 11.56 -13.85
C LYS A 69 -0.78 10.63 -13.16
N CYS A 70 -0.14 9.72 -13.88
CA CYS A 70 0.88 8.84 -13.33
C CYS A 70 2.19 9.61 -13.06
N SER A 71 2.80 9.36 -11.91
CA SER A 71 4.13 9.86 -11.56
C SER A 71 5.17 8.76 -11.63
N THR A 72 6.28 9.02 -12.34
CA THR A 72 7.44 8.13 -12.38
C THR A 72 8.06 7.95 -10.99
N GLU A 73 8.03 9.00 -10.18
CA GLU A 73 8.58 9.03 -8.82
C GLU A 73 7.75 8.14 -7.89
N SER A 74 6.42 8.31 -7.90
CA SER A 74 5.49 7.49 -7.10
C SER A 74 5.56 6.01 -7.47
N LEU A 75 5.54 5.69 -8.77
CA LEU A 75 5.66 4.31 -9.24
C LEU A 75 6.99 3.67 -8.82
N ALA A 76 8.10 4.40 -8.96
CA ALA A 76 9.41 3.93 -8.54
C ALA A 76 9.48 3.74 -7.02
N GLU A 77 8.85 4.62 -6.24
CA GLU A 77 8.81 4.54 -4.78
C GLU A 77 8.07 3.28 -4.31
N VAL A 78 6.84 3.05 -4.77
CA VAL A 78 6.08 1.82 -4.47
C VAL A 78 6.88 0.58 -4.87
N GLY A 79 7.50 0.60 -6.06
CA GLY A 79 8.35 -0.49 -6.53
C GLY A 79 9.52 -0.80 -5.60
N ARG A 80 10.25 0.22 -5.13
CA ARG A 80 11.37 0.04 -4.17
C ARG A 80 10.89 -0.52 -2.84
N VAL A 81 9.77 -0.03 -2.30
CA VAL A 81 9.20 -0.53 -1.04
C VAL A 81 8.80 -2.00 -1.15
N VAL A 82 8.12 -2.38 -2.23
CA VAL A 82 7.72 -3.78 -2.48
C VAL A 82 8.95 -4.68 -2.67
N LEU A 83 9.95 -4.23 -3.43
CA LEU A 83 11.20 -4.98 -3.61
C LEU A 83 11.92 -5.18 -2.28
N ARG A 84 12.04 -4.14 -1.45
CA ARG A 84 12.61 -4.23 -0.09
C ARG A 84 11.84 -5.26 0.73
N LEU A 85 10.51 -5.23 0.71
CA LEU A 85 9.66 -6.17 1.46
C LEU A 85 9.90 -7.65 1.07
N ILE A 86 10.12 -7.91 -0.22
CA ILE A 86 10.31 -9.26 -0.76
C ILE A 86 11.73 -9.77 -0.52
N TYR A 87 12.75 -8.92 -0.68
CA TYR A 87 14.16 -9.33 -0.65
C TYR A 87 14.83 -9.18 0.72
N ASP A 88 14.30 -8.33 1.61
CA ASP A 88 14.86 -8.12 2.94
C ASP A 88 14.14 -8.98 3.99
N THR A 89 14.79 -10.07 4.39
CA THR A 89 14.24 -11.04 5.34
C THR A 89 14.27 -10.56 6.80
N ASP A 90 14.96 -9.45 7.09
CA ASP A 90 15.19 -8.93 8.45
C ASP A 90 14.26 -7.76 8.81
N LEU A 91 13.25 -7.49 7.97
CA LEU A 91 12.16 -6.55 8.22
C LEU A 91 11.24 -6.99 9.36
#